data_AF-A0A921NWQ0-F1
#
_entry.id   AF-A0A921NWQ0-F1
#
_cell.length_a   1.000
_cell.length_b   1.000
_cell.length_c   1.000
_cell.angle_alpha   90.00
_cell.angle_beta   90.00
_cell.angle_gamma   90.00
#
_symmetry.space_group_name_H-M   'P 1'
#
loop_
_entity.id
_entity.type
_entity.pdbx_description
1 polymer ?
#
loop_
_entity_poly.entity_id
_entity_poly.type
_entity_poly.pdbx_seq_one_letter_code
_entity_poly.pdbx_strand_id
1 'polypeptide(L)' 'MAAFARGAKAWADNCARCHNMRDPKDLSDDQWKVVTTHMRLRAGLDGREVRDITVFLQGSN' A
#
# COMPACT_ATOMS: atom_id res chain seq x y z
N MET A 1 -15.34 -1.98 -2.72
CA MET A 1 -14.76 -2.14 -4.08
C MET A 1 -14.01 -0.90 -4.58
N ALA A 2 -14.56 0.32 -4.47
CA ALA A 2 -13.85 1.52 -4.97
C ALA A 2 -12.48 1.78 -4.29
N ALA A 3 -12.34 1.55 -2.98
CA ALA A 3 -11.07 1.72 -2.26
C ALA A 3 -9.99 0.73 -2.72
N PHE A 4 -10.35 -0.54 -2.93
CA PHE A 4 -9.43 -1.57 -3.42
C PHE A 4 -8.86 -1.20 -4.79
N ALA A 5 -9.70 -0.80 -5.74
CA ALA A 5 -9.26 -0.42 -7.09
C ALA A 5 -8.37 0.83 -7.08
N ARG A 6 -8.71 1.85 -6.28
CA ARG A 6 -7.84 3.03 -6.09
C ARG A 6 -6.52 2.66 -5.43
N GLY A 7 -6.54 1.73 -4.48
CA GLY A 7 -5.36 1.21 -3.80
C GLY A 7 -4.40 0.51 -4.75
N ALA A 8 -4.92 -0.36 -5.62
CA ALA A 8 -4.13 -1.02 -6.66
C ALA A 8 -3.44 -0.01 -7.59
N LYS A 9 -4.18 1.03 -8.02
CA LYS A 9 -3.62 2.11 -8.84
C LYS A 9 -2.55 2.90 -8.08
N ALA A 10 -2.85 3.36 -6.87
CA ALA A 10 -1.90 4.13 -6.07
C ALA A 10 -0.64 3.33 -5.71
N TRP A 11 -0.78 2.02 -5.48
CA TRP A 11 0.35 1.11 -5.24
C TRP A 11 1.24 0.99 -6.48
N ALA A 12 0.66 0.75 -7.66
CA ALA A 12 1.40 0.69 -8.92
C ALA A 12 2.08 2.01 -9.28
N ASP A 13 1.43 3.14 -9.01
CA ASP A 13 1.96 4.48 -9.33
C ASP A 13 3.10 4.89 -8.37
N ASN A 14 3.12 4.39 -7.12
CA ASN A 14 4.00 4.93 -6.09
C ASN A 14 5.05 3.95 -5.52
N CYS A 15 4.72 2.67 -5.35
CA CYS A 15 5.52 1.79 -4.48
C CYS A 15 6.82 1.28 -5.14
N ALA A 16 6.94 1.34 -6.46
CA ALA A 16 8.16 0.99 -7.21
C ALA A 16 9.14 2.16 -7.39
N ARG A 17 8.82 3.36 -6.88
CA ARG A 17 9.61 4.59 -7.14
C ARG A 17 11.00 4.58 -6.49
N CYS A 18 11.16 3.84 -5.39
CA CYS A 18 12.40 3.84 -4.59
C CYS A 18 13.06 2.46 -4.46
N HIS A 19 12.29 1.37 -4.54
CA HIS A 19 12.76 0.00 -4.47
C HIS A 19 11.78 -0.92 -5.19
N ASN A 20 12.15 -2.19 -5.39
CA ASN A 20 11.24 -3.17 -5.96
C ASN A 20 9.98 -3.33 -5.10
N MET A 21 8.84 -3.49 -5.76
CA MET A 21 7.59 -3.74 -5.05
C MET A 21 7.66 -5.08 -4.34
N ARG A 22 7.19 -5.07 -3.09
CA ARG A 22 7.04 -6.25 -2.25
C ARG A 22 5.76 -6.99 -2.64
N ASP A 23 5.78 -8.32 -2.64
CA ASP A 23 4.58 -9.10 -2.95
C ASP A 23 3.56 -8.91 -1.82
N PRO A 24 2.26 -8.65 -2.11
CA PRO A 24 1.23 -8.55 -1.08
C PRO A 24 1.23 -9.72 -0.09
N LYS A 25 1.60 -10.94 -0.52
CA LYS A 25 1.66 -12.15 0.30
C LYS A 25 2.86 -12.21 1.25
N ASP A 26 3.81 -11.28 1.15
CA ASP A 26 5.02 -11.27 1.99
C ASP A 26 4.76 -10.89 3.45
N LEU A 27 3.59 -10.32 3.77
CA LEU A 27 3.27 -9.77 5.09
C LEU A 27 1.80 -10.01 5.47
N SER A 28 1.55 -10.14 6.78
CA SER A 28 0.20 -10.22 7.34
C SER A 28 -0.50 -8.85 7.35
N ASP A 29 -1.80 -8.85 7.60
CA ASP A 29 -2.60 -7.62 7.60
C ASP A 29 -2.09 -6.55 8.57
N ASP A 30 -1.67 -6.95 9.76
CA ASP A 30 -1.17 -6.02 10.77
C ASP A 30 0.22 -5.50 10.41
N GLN A 31 1.06 -6.32 9.78
CA GLN A 31 2.34 -5.88 9.25
C GLN A 31 2.14 -4.87 8.11
N TRP A 32 1.15 -5.08 7.24
CA TRP A 32 0.83 -4.10 6.19
C TRP A 32 0.36 -2.76 6.74
N LYS A 33 -0.42 -2.73 7.83
CA LYS A 33 -0.78 -1.46 8.50
C LYS A 33 0.46 -0.69 8.95
N VAL A 34 1.42 -1.38 9.57
CA VAL A 34 2.67 -0.77 10.03
C VAL A 34 3.50 -0.26 8.86
N VAL A 35 3.73 -1.10 7.84
CA VAL A 35 4.56 -0.76 6.68
C VAL A 35 3.96 0.40 5.90
N THR A 36 2.67 0.37 5.60
CA THR A 36 2.00 1.44 4.85
C THR A 36 1.95 2.75 5.63
N THR A 37 1.82 2.69 6.97
CA THR A 37 1.92 3.88 7.84
C THR A 37 3.33 4.48 7.80
N HIS A 38 4.37 3.65 7.86
CA HIS A 38 5.75 4.10 7.71
C HIS A 38 6.01 4.69 6.30
N MET A 39 5.52 4.01 5.26
CA MET A 39 5.67 4.45 3.87
C MET A 39 4.90 5.72 3.54
N ARG A 40 3.85 6.06 4.30
CA ARG A 40 3.21 7.38 4.21
C ARG A 40 4.23 8.50 4.24
N LEU A 41 5.11 8.45 5.23
CA LEU A 41 6.12 9.48 5.47
C LEU A 41 7.28 9.36 4.48
N ARG A 42 7.67 8.12 4.12
CA ARG A 42 8.84 7.88 3.25
C ARG A 42 8.56 8.13 1.77
N ALA A 43 7.38 7.77 1.29
CA ALA A 43 6.94 7.93 -0.10
C ALA A 43 6.11 9.21 -0.34
N GLY A 44 5.85 10.00 0.72
CA GLY A 44 5.12 11.26 0.62
C GLY A 44 3.66 11.08 0.25
N LEU A 45 3.04 9.99 0.70
CA LEU A 45 1.65 9.66 0.37
C LEU A 45 0.68 10.44 1.25
N ASP A 46 -0.46 10.81 0.67
CA ASP A 46 -1.54 11.40 1.47
C ASP A 46 -2.27 10.33 2.32
N GLY A 47 -3.14 10.79 3.21
CA GLY A 47 -3.86 9.88 4.10
C GLY A 47 -4.84 8.94 3.39
N ARG A 48 -5.39 9.34 2.23
CA ARG A 48 -6.31 8.52 1.44
C ARG A 48 -5.53 7.47 0.66
N GLU A 49 -4.44 7.84 -0.01
CA GLU A 49 -3.58 6.91 -0.74
C GLU A 49 -3.12 5.78 0.16
N VAL A 50 -2.63 6.10 1.36
CA VAL A 50 -2.19 5.06 2.32
C VAL A 50 -3.33 4.12 2.68
N ARG A 51 -4.51 4.64 3.04
CA ARG A 51 -5.64 3.79 3.41
C ARG A 51 -6.10 2.90 2.25
N ASP A 52 -6.18 3.46 1.05
CA ASP A 52 -6.58 2.70 -0.14
C ASP A 52 -5.52 1.63 -0.48
N ILE A 53 -4.22 1.95 -0.39
CA ILE A 53 -3.10 0.99 -0.57
C ILE A 53 -3.16 -0.12 0.50
N THR A 54 -3.39 0.21 1.78
CA THR A 54 -3.52 -0.80 2.84
C THR A 54 -4.68 -1.77 2.54
N VAL A 55 -5.84 -1.26 2.11
CA VAL A 55 -6.99 -2.10 1.72
C VAL A 55 -6.65 -3.02 0.56
N PHE A 56 -5.91 -2.52 -0.44
CA PHE A 56 -5.46 -3.33 -1.56
C PHE A 56 -4.52 -4.47 -1.13
N LEU A 57 -3.49 -4.15 -0.34
CA LEU A 57 -2.48 -5.13 0.10
C LEU A 57 -3.09 -6.22 1.00
N GLN A 58 -3.96 -5.86 1.95
CA GLN A 58 -4.68 -6.81 2.81
C GLN A 58 -5.72 -7.64 2.07
N GLY A 59 -6.31 -7.10 1.00
CA GLY A 59 -7.23 -7.87 0.16
C GLY A 59 -6.53 -8.80 -0.83
N SER A 60 -5.20 -8.76 -0.90
CA SER A 60 -4.39 -9.46 -1.90
C SER A 60 -3.34 -10.42 -1.29
N ASN A 61 -3.26 -10.53 0.04
CA ASN A 61 -2.27 -11.36 0.75
C ASN A 61 -2.77 -12.78 1.06
#